data_AF-A0A354Z4P6-F1
#
_entry.id   AF-A0A354Z4P6-F1
#
_cell.length_a   1.000
_cell.length_b   1.000
_cell.length_c   1.000
_cell.angle_alpha   90.00
_cell.angle_beta   90.00
_cell.angle_gamma   90.00
#
_symmetry.space_group_name_H-M   'P 1'
#
loop_
_entity.id
_entity.type
_entity.pdbx_description
1 polymer ?
#
loop_
_entity_poly.entity_id
_entity_poly.type
_entity_poly.pdbx_seq_one_letter_code
_entity_poly.pdbx_strand_id
1 'polypeptide(L)' 'MGQGVNPVTGDYSRGASGFWVENGEIAYPVDEITVAGTLRQMFRDIIGVGRDIDPRSHIHTGSILVSAMTVAGQGQVMG' A
#
# COMPACT_ATOMS: atom_id res chain seq x y z
N MET A 1 -2.94 -0.23 16.47
CA MET A 1 -2.17 -0.42 15.23
C MET A 1 -0.92 0.45 15.29
N GLY A 2 0.27 -0.16 15.21
CA GLY A 2 1.54 0.42 15.66
C GLY A 2 2.04 1.66 14.90
N GLN A 3 3.04 2.31 15.49
CA GLN A 3 3.88 3.38 14.90
C GLN A 3 4.66 2.81 13.70
N GLY A 4 3.97 2.56 12.59
CA GLY A 4 4.53 1.94 11.39
C GLY A 4 5.33 2.86 10.49
N VAL A 5 5.77 4.01 11.02
CA VAL A 5 6.57 5.01 10.31
C VAL A 5 7.60 5.58 11.27
N ASN A 6 8.87 5.50 10.92
CA ASN A 6 9.94 6.23 11.61
C ASN A 6 10.19 7.56 10.88
N PRO A 7 9.90 8.73 11.48
CA PRO A 7 10.06 10.02 10.81
C PRO A 7 11.53 10.45 10.64
N VAL A 8 12.47 9.84 11.38
CA VAL A 8 13.90 10.16 11.30
C VAL A 8 14.55 9.43 10.13
N THR A 9 14.31 8.13 10.01
CA THR A 9 14.91 7.29 8.96
C THR A 9 14.03 7.19 7.70
N GLY A 10 12.73 7.42 7.86
CA GLY A 10 11.73 7.19 6.82
C GLY A 10 11.30 5.73 6.69
N ASP A 11 11.71 4.83 7.58
CA ASP A 11 11.30 3.42 7.53
C ASP A 11 9.78 3.31 7.70
N TYR A 12 9.16 2.54 6.82
CA TYR A 12 7.73 2.28 6.80
C TYR A 12 7.49 0.78 6.93
N SER A 13 6.60 0.38 7.84
CA SER A 13 6.13 -1.00 7.97
C SER A 13 4.76 -1.03 8.63
N ARG A 14 3.74 -1.51 7.92
CA ARG A 14 2.37 -1.59 8.43
C ARG A 14 1.67 -2.86 7.96
N GLY A 15 0.84 -3.40 8.84
CA GLY A 15 -0.17 -4.39 8.45
C GLY A 15 -1.13 -3.81 7.41
N ALA A 16 -1.53 -4.62 6.45
CA ALA A 16 -2.40 -4.25 5.35
C ALA A 16 -3.37 -5.39 5.02
N SER A 17 -4.50 -5.00 4.43
CA SER A 17 -5.50 -5.88 3.84
C SER A 17 -6.05 -5.23 2.58
N GLY A 18 -6.61 -6.02 1.68
CA GLY A 18 -7.09 -5.53 0.38
C GLY A 18 -7.29 -6.66 -0.61
N PHE A 19 -6.84 -6.46 -1.85
CA PHE A 19 -7.03 -7.40 -2.94
C PHE A 19 -5.72 -7.69 -3.66
N TRP A 20 -5.50 -8.96 -4.02
CA TRP A 20 -4.47 -9.34 -4.98
C TRP A 20 -4.97 -9.04 -6.39
N VAL A 21 -4.14 -8.41 -7.21
CA VAL A 21 -4.44 -8.07 -8.60
C VAL A 21 -3.48 -8.83 -9.51
N GLU A 22 -4.03 -9.55 -10.48
CA GLU A 22 -3.26 -10.31 -11.46
C GLU A 22 -3.86 -10.08 -12.85
N ASN A 23 -3.01 -9.86 -13.86
CA ASN A 23 -3.44 -9.54 -15.23
C ASN A 23 -4.41 -8.35 -15.36
N GLY A 24 -4.34 -7.40 -14.42
CA GLY A 24 -5.22 -6.22 -14.39
C GLY A 24 -6.59 -6.46 -13.76
N GLU A 25 -6.85 -7.65 -13.21
CA GLU A 25 -8.11 -8.01 -12.56
C GLU A 25 -7.89 -8.37 -11.09
N ILE A 26 -8.88 -8.09 -10.25
CA ILE A 26 -8.86 -8.55 -8.85
C ILE A 26 -9.03 -10.07 -8.84
N ALA A 27 -8.06 -10.78 -8.27
CA ALA A 27 -8.06 -12.23 -8.18
C ALA A 27 -8.74 -12.72 -6.90
N TYR A 28 -8.32 -12.22 -5.73
CA TYR A 28 -8.87 -12.61 -4.43
C TYR A 28 -8.56 -11.59 -3.33
N PRO A 29 -9.35 -11.52 -2.24
CA PRO A 29 -9.03 -10.71 -1.08
C PRO A 29 -7.82 -11.26 -0.31
N VAL A 30 -7.05 -10.35 0.29
CA VAL A 30 -5.89 -10.67 1.14
C VAL A 30 -5.99 -9.95 2.47
N ASP A 31 -5.56 -10.62 3.54
CA ASP A 31 -5.47 -10.07 4.90
C ASP A 31 -4.21 -10.60 5.60
N GLU A 32 -3.91 -10.03 6.77
CA GLU A 32 -2.78 -10.40 7.63
C GLU A 32 -1.40 -10.30 6.94
N ILE A 33 -1.27 -9.42 5.95
CA ILE A 33 0.00 -9.11 5.30
C ILE A 33 0.64 -7.86 5.90
N THR A 34 1.95 -7.71 5.73
CA THR A 34 2.72 -6.52 6.09
C THR A 34 3.35 -5.93 4.84
N VAL A 35 3.19 -4.63 4.64
CA VAL A 35 3.86 -3.88 3.58
C VAL A 35 4.94 -3.00 4.20
N ALA A 36 6.17 -3.12 3.69
CA ALA A 36 7.35 -2.44 4.22
C ALA A 36 8.21 -1.79 3.13
N GLY A 37 8.95 -0.75 3.51
CA GLY A 37 9.85 0.01 2.64
C GLY A 37 10.39 1.26 3.34
N THR A 38 10.84 2.25 2.55
CA THR A 38 11.15 3.59 3.07
C THR A 38 10.30 4.64 2.34
N LEU A 39 9.82 5.66 3.06
CA LEU A 39 9.02 6.74 2.48
C LEU A 39 9.74 7.41 1.29
N ARG A 40 11.07 7.60 1.41
CA ARG A 40 11.89 8.17 0.34
C ARG A 40 11.82 7.34 -0.94
N GLN A 41 11.86 6.02 -0.83
CA GLN A 41 11.77 5.16 -1.99
C GLN A 41 10.34 5.12 -2.53
N MET A 42 9.35 4.94 -1.64
CA MET A 42 7.93 4.93 -2.00
C MET A 42 7.52 6.16 -2.82
N PHE A 43 7.91 7.36 -2.38
CA PHE A 43 7.59 8.60 -3.10
C PHE A 43 8.30 8.72 -4.46
N ARG A 44 9.54 8.20 -4.58
CA ARG A 44 10.26 8.19 -5.86
C ARG A 44 9.69 7.18 -6.84
N ASP A 45 9.11 6.10 -6.32
CA ASP A 45 8.60 4.97 -7.08
C ASP A 45 7.08 5.07 -7.37
N ILE A 46 6.48 6.24 -7.12
CA ILE A 46 5.12 6.53 -7.58
C ILE A 46 5.12 6.58 -9.10
N ILE A 47 4.39 5.67 -9.73
CA ILE A 47 4.26 5.57 -11.19
C ILE A 47 2.87 5.99 -11.70
N GLY A 48 1.93 6.24 -10.79
CA GLY A 48 0.60 6.71 -11.15
C GLY A 48 -0.18 7.27 -9.96
N VAL A 49 -1.02 8.25 -10.27
CA VAL A 49 -2.04 8.78 -9.37
C VAL A 49 -3.38 8.75 -10.09
N GLY A 50 -4.35 8.09 -9.49
CA GLY A 50 -5.69 7.92 -10.03
C GLY A 50 -6.50 9.23 -10.00
N ARG A 51 -7.58 9.25 -10.79
CA ARG A 51 -8.54 10.37 -10.84
C ARG A 51 -9.70 10.21 -9.87
N ASP A 52 -9.73 9.11 -9.13
CA ASP A 52 -10.67 8.71 -8.09
C ASP A 52 -10.40 9.46 -6.78
N ILE A 53 -10.40 10.79 -6.84
CA ILE A 53 -10.09 11.67 -5.71
C ILE A 53 -11.12 11.45 -4.59
N ASP A 54 -10.66 11.28 -3.35
CA ASP A 54 -11.54 11.30 -2.18
C ASP A 54 -11.81 12.75 -1.73
N PRO A 55 -13.03 13.30 -1.96
CA PRO A 55 -13.34 14.69 -1.61
C PRO A 55 -13.64 14.89 -0.11
N ARG A 56 -13.67 13.81 0.68
CA ARG A 56 -13.97 13.86 2.12
C ARG A 56 -12.73 14.09 2.97
N SER A 57 -11.54 13.92 2.38
CA SER A 57 -10.24 14.08 3.04
C SER A 57 -9.72 15.51 2.93
N HIS A 58 -8.95 15.97 3.91
CA HIS A 58 -8.24 17.27 3.81
C HIS A 58 -7.15 17.21 2.73
N ILE A 59 -6.57 16.03 2.50
CA ILE A 59 -5.62 15.77 1.43
C ILE A 59 -6.38 15.16 0.25
N HIS A 60 -6.44 15.89 -0.85
CA HIS A 60 -7.15 15.47 -2.06
C HIS A 60 -6.20 14.68 -2.97
N THR A 61 -6.34 13.37 -2.97
CA THR A 61 -5.58 12.46 -3.83
C THR A 61 -6.47 11.31 -4.29
N GLY A 62 -6.21 10.78 -5.49
CA GLY A 62 -6.74 9.49 -5.90
C GLY A 62 -5.86 8.34 -5.42
N SER A 63 -6.15 7.14 -5.92
CA SER A 63 -5.34 5.95 -5.67
C SER A 63 -3.89 6.15 -6.12
N ILE A 64 -2.91 5.70 -5.32
CA ILE A 64 -1.48 5.85 -5.62
C ILE A 64 -0.91 4.47 -5.99
N LEU A 65 -0.29 4.38 -7.17
CA LEU A 65 0.42 3.20 -7.61
C LEU A 65 1.92 3.37 -7.38
N VAL A 66 2.47 2.56 -6.48
CA VAL A 66 3.91 2.47 -6.21
C VAL A 66 4.46 1.25 -6.94
N SER A 67 5.58 1.38 -7.64
CA SER A 67 6.11 0.32 -8.50
C SER A 67 6.50 -0.96 -7.76
N ALA A 68 7.07 -0.84 -6.56
CA ALA A 68 7.47 -1.98 -5.74
C ALA A 68 7.49 -1.64 -4.25
N MET A 69 7.09 -2.62 -3.43
CA MET A 69 7.24 -2.61 -1.98
C MET A 69 7.52 -4.03 -1.50
N THR A 70 8.12 -4.18 -0.31
CA THR A 70 8.23 -5.49 0.33
C THR A 70 6.87 -5.88 0.89
N VAL A 71 6.35 -7.03 0.49
CA VAL A 71 5.14 -7.64 1.07
C VAL A 71 5.55 -8.91 1.80
N ALA A 72 5.26 -8.96 3.10
CA ALA A 72 5.56 -10.09 3.96
C ALA A 72 4.27 -10.69 4.53
N GLY A 73 4.24 -12.01 4.68
CA GLY A 73 3.06 -12.77 5.14
C GLY A 73 2.67 -13.84 4.12
N GLN A 74 1.96 -14.86 4.59
CA GLN A 74 1.26 -15.79 3.71
C GLN A 74 -0.16 -15.23 3.58
N GLY A 75 -0.45 -14.51 2.49
CA GLY A 75 -1.79 -13.96 2.27
C GLY A 75 -2.80 -15.11 2.35
N GLN A 76 -3.53 -15.18 3.46
CA GLN A 76 -4.52 -16.23 3.63
C GLN A 76 -5.69 -15.86 2.73
N VAL A 77 -6.04 -16.73 1.78
CA VAL A 77 -7.26 -16.54 0.99
C VAL A 77 -8.42 -16.56 1.97
N MET A 78 -9.12 -15.44 2.10
CA MET A 78 -10.35 -15.39 2.88
C MET A 78 -11.37 -16.27 2.14
N GLY A 79 -11.56 -17.49 2.65
CA GLY A 79 -12.50 -18.47 2.13
C GLY A 79 -13.95 -18.15 2.45
#